data_AF-A0A351FXQ5-F1
#
_entry.id   AF-A0A351FXQ5-F1
#
_cell.length_a   1.000
_cell.length_b   1.000
_cell.length_c   1.000
_cell.angle_alpha   90.00
_cell.angle_beta   90.00
_cell.angle_gamma   90.00
#
_symmetry.space_group_name_H-M   'P 1'
#
loop_
_entity.id
_entity.type
_entity.pdbx_description
1 polymer ?
#
loop_
_entity_poly.entity_id
_entity_poly.type
_entity_poly.pdbx_seq_one_letter_code
_entity_poly.pdbx_strand_id
1 'polypeptide(L)'
;MAQAGCSGTFRAIKLVGSAMEFRRSPPHQNFPPTNATELMFRDQQKRFMNAFRSGCPAGTCAMALFAYSVVLGLAFIEVGVADELSPEATAFNESRIRPVLVKECYECHSADAKTIEARFRVDSRSGLRRGGDSGPAIVPGKPGESRLIHALKYTGNEVAEMPPSGKLAPEVIANFEKWIAMGAPDPRTDDDPVVQAKIDFAKAREFWSFRRPRRYAMPTVQQS
;
A
#
# COMPACT_ATOMS: atom_id res chain seq x y z
N MET A 1 -9.18 7.90 52.31
CA MET A 1 -10.30 7.36 53.11
C MET A 1 -11.57 7.73 52.33
N ALA A 2 -12.42 6.84 51.81
CA ALA A 2 -12.86 5.55 52.29
C ALA A 2 -13.14 4.57 51.12
N GLN A 3 -13.06 3.29 51.45
CA GLN A 3 -13.40 2.13 50.62
C GLN A 3 -14.91 1.84 50.70
N ALA A 4 -15.49 1.35 49.60
CA ALA A 4 -16.66 0.45 49.55
C ALA A 4 -16.69 -0.08 48.10
N GLY A 5 -16.87 -1.35 47.76
CA GLY A 5 -17.43 -2.49 48.47
C GLY A 5 -18.17 -3.29 47.39
N CYS A 6 -17.67 -4.48 47.08
CA CYS A 6 -18.10 -5.35 45.98
C CYS A 6 -19.32 -6.19 46.38
N SER A 7 -20.37 -6.31 45.54
CA SER A 7 -21.21 -7.52 45.45
C SER A 7 -22.25 -7.42 44.32
N GLY A 8 -22.29 -8.39 43.41
CA GLY A 8 -23.23 -8.41 42.28
C GLY A 8 -23.19 -9.69 41.47
N THR A 9 -23.65 -10.78 42.08
CA THR A 9 -24.27 -11.99 41.50
C THR A 9 -24.19 -12.24 39.98
N PHE A 10 -23.33 -13.17 39.56
CA PHE A 10 -23.36 -13.75 38.21
C PHE A 10 -24.51 -14.77 38.07
N ARG A 11 -25.50 -14.45 37.22
CA ARG A 11 -26.50 -15.42 36.75
C ARG A 11 -25.88 -16.32 35.68
N ALA A 12 -25.89 -17.62 35.92
CA ALA A 12 -25.54 -18.64 34.94
C ALA A 12 -26.59 -18.68 33.81
N ILE A 13 -26.18 -18.35 32.59
CA ILE A 13 -26.96 -18.57 31.37
C ILE A 13 -26.68 -20.00 30.91
N LYS A 14 -27.71 -20.86 30.94
CA LYS A 14 -27.70 -22.19 30.30
C LYS A 14 -27.51 -22.00 28.79
N LEU A 15 -26.34 -22.38 28.28
CA LEU A 15 -26.12 -22.58 26.85
C LEU A 15 -26.72 -23.94 26.46
N VAL A 16 -27.78 -23.89 25.66
CA VAL A 16 -28.34 -25.04 24.96
C VAL A 16 -27.42 -25.32 23.78
N GLY A 17 -26.79 -26.50 23.78
CA GLY A 17 -25.91 -26.95 22.71
C GLY A 17 -26.68 -27.19 21.42
N SER A 18 -26.17 -26.63 20.33
CA SER A 18 -26.52 -27.04 18.97
C SER A 18 -25.21 -27.42 18.29
N ALA A 19 -25.02 -28.72 18.09
CA ALA A 19 -23.91 -29.27 17.31
C ALA A 19 -24.24 -29.05 15.83
N MET A 20 -23.38 -28.34 15.11
CA MET A 20 -23.33 -28.36 13.65
C MET A 20 -21.88 -28.47 13.20
N GLU A 21 -21.62 -29.55 12.46
CA GLU A 21 -20.33 -30.03 11.99
C GLU A 21 -19.40 -28.97 11.38
N PHE A 22 -18.21 -28.86 11.97
CA PHE A 22 -17.04 -28.29 11.34
C PHE A 22 -16.51 -29.26 10.27
N ARG A 23 -16.79 -28.98 8.99
CA ARG A 23 -16.17 -29.71 7.87
C ARG A 23 -14.65 -29.49 7.93
N ARG A 24 -13.90 -30.54 8.23
CA ARG A 24 -12.43 -30.53 8.28
C ARG A 24 -11.87 -30.21 6.88
N SER A 25 -11.02 -29.18 6.80
CA SER A 25 -10.21 -28.91 5.61
C SER A 25 -9.30 -30.11 5.29
N PRO A 26 -9.10 -30.44 4.01
CA PRO A 26 -8.16 -31.50 3.63
C PRO A 26 -6.72 -31.13 4.01
N PRO A 27 -5.86 -32.13 4.29
CA PRO A 27 -4.45 -31.88 4.58
C PRO A 27 -3.74 -31.27 3.37
N HIS A 28 -2.98 -30.19 3.60
CA HIS A 28 -2.09 -29.59 2.61
C HIS A 28 -1.17 -30.67 2.02
N GLN A 29 -1.32 -30.95 0.72
CA GLN A 29 -0.39 -31.80 0.01
C GLN A 29 0.88 -30.98 -0.27
N ASN A 30 2.02 -31.51 0.17
CA ASN A 30 3.33 -30.92 -0.11
C ASN A 30 3.63 -31.07 -1.60
N PHE A 31 3.69 -29.94 -2.31
CA PHE A 31 4.14 -29.91 -3.69
C PHE A 31 5.66 -30.14 -3.75
N PRO A 32 6.17 -30.94 -4.68
CA PRO A 32 7.61 -31.06 -4.91
C PRO A 32 8.19 -29.75 -5.45
N PRO A 33 9.43 -29.38 -5.08
CA PRO A 33 10.06 -28.14 -5.51
C PRO A 33 10.25 -28.13 -7.04
N THR A 34 9.85 -27.05 -7.70
CA THR A 34 9.80 -26.96 -9.17
C THR A 34 11.03 -26.28 -9.80
N ASN A 35 12.03 -25.89 -9.01
CA ASN A 35 13.26 -25.30 -9.57
C ASN A 35 14.55 -25.79 -8.88
N ALA A 36 15.62 -25.83 -9.67
CA ALA A 36 16.93 -26.33 -9.25
C ALA A 36 17.60 -25.44 -8.18
N THR A 37 17.19 -24.18 -8.05
CA THR A 37 17.72 -23.22 -7.08
C THR A 37 17.24 -23.51 -5.65
N GLU A 38 16.02 -24.02 -5.47
CA GLU A 38 15.48 -24.40 -4.16
C GLU A 38 16.13 -25.69 -3.60
N LEU A 39 16.53 -26.61 -4.48
CA LEU A 39 17.25 -27.84 -4.11
C LEU A 39 18.66 -27.54 -3.56
N MET A 40 19.35 -26.55 -4.11
CA MET A 40 20.69 -26.16 -3.65
C MET A 40 20.67 -25.46 -2.29
N PHE A 41 19.67 -24.60 -2.04
CA PHE A 41 19.51 -23.93 -0.75
C PHE A 41 19.21 -24.91 0.39
N ARG A 42 18.41 -25.95 0.11
CA ARG A 42 18.03 -26.96 1.10
C ARG A 42 19.16 -27.94 1.41
N ASP A 43 20.08 -28.21 0.48
CA ASP A 43 21.27 -29.02 0.74
C ASP A 43 22.32 -28.23 1.56
N GLN A 44 22.43 -26.91 1.33
CA GLN A 44 23.31 -26.04 2.12
C GLN A 44 22.84 -25.92 3.59
N GLN A 45 21.54 -25.75 3.83
CA GLN A 45 21.00 -25.69 5.19
C GLN A 45 21.18 -27.00 5.98
N LYS A 46 21.05 -28.16 5.32
CA LYS A 46 21.23 -29.47 5.98
C LYS A 46 22.69 -29.74 6.35
N ARG A 47 23.64 -29.30 5.50
CA ARG A 47 25.08 -29.39 5.81
C ARG A 47 25.46 -28.49 6.98
N PHE A 48 24.87 -27.30 7.09
CA PHE A 48 25.12 -26.38 8.21
C PHE A 48 24.58 -26.92 9.55
N MET A 49 23.37 -27.51 9.55
CA MET A 49 22.77 -28.09 10.75
C MET A 49 23.49 -29.36 11.24
N ASN A 50 24.06 -30.16 10.33
CA ASN A 50 24.81 -31.36 10.70
C ASN A 50 26.22 -31.04 11.23
N ALA A 51 26.85 -29.94 10.82
CA ALA A 51 28.14 -29.50 11.36
C ALA A 51 28.06 -29.13 12.85
N PHE A 52 26.89 -28.75 13.35
CA PHE A 52 26.68 -28.43 14.77
C PHE A 52 26.55 -29.67 15.69
N ARG A 53 26.31 -30.85 15.11
CA ARG A 53 25.98 -32.06 15.87
C ARG A 53 27.19 -32.98 16.12
N SER A 54 28.30 -32.72 15.44
CA SER A 54 29.51 -33.55 15.51
C SER A 54 30.69 -32.74 16.04
N GLY A 55 30.76 -32.67 17.38
CA GLY A 55 32.03 -32.68 18.12
C GLY A 55 32.75 -31.34 18.28
N CYS A 56 32.54 -30.70 19.45
CA CYS A 56 33.60 -29.92 20.08
C CYS A 56 33.58 -30.19 21.59
N PRO A 57 34.70 -30.61 22.21
CA PRO A 57 34.76 -30.89 23.64
C PRO A 57 34.60 -29.58 24.43
N ALA A 58 33.85 -29.68 25.53
CA ALA A 58 33.50 -28.58 26.42
C ALA A 58 34.74 -27.81 26.89
N GLY A 59 34.81 -26.49 26.64
CA GLY A 59 35.65 -25.61 27.45
C GLY A 59 36.18 -24.34 26.80
N THR A 60 36.41 -24.28 25.48
CA THR A 60 37.20 -23.16 24.90
C THR A 60 36.48 -22.31 23.84
N CYS A 61 35.29 -22.70 23.35
CA CYS A 61 34.60 -21.94 22.29
C CYS A 61 33.79 -20.72 22.77
N ALA A 62 33.50 -20.57 24.06
CA ALA A 62 32.60 -19.51 24.54
C ALA A 62 33.20 -18.08 24.39
N MET A 63 34.53 -17.95 24.40
CA MET A 63 35.21 -16.65 24.31
C MET A 63 35.45 -16.20 22.85
N ALA A 64 35.64 -17.13 21.92
CA ALA A 64 35.85 -16.82 20.51
C ALA A 64 34.56 -16.44 19.76
N LEU A 65 33.41 -16.94 20.22
CA LEU A 65 32.10 -16.61 19.64
C LEU A 65 31.63 -15.20 20.01
N PHE A 66 31.95 -14.72 21.22
CA PHE A 66 31.62 -13.35 21.65
C PHE A 66 32.44 -12.30 20.89
N ALA A 67 33.72 -12.56 20.62
CA ALA A 67 34.56 -11.68 19.81
C ALA A 67 34.09 -11.62 18.35
N TYR A 68 33.64 -12.74 17.77
CA TYR A 68 33.15 -12.79 16.40
C TYR A 68 31.79 -12.09 16.23
N SER A 69 30.91 -12.14 17.25
CA SER A 69 29.64 -11.38 17.23
C SER A 69 29.83 -9.86 17.36
N VAL A 70 30.87 -9.39 18.05
CA VAL A 70 31.17 -7.95 18.15
C VAL A 70 31.78 -7.41 16.85
N VAL A 71 32.58 -8.21 16.15
CA VAL A 71 33.16 -7.84 14.84
C VAL A 71 32.11 -7.85 13.72
N LEU A 72 31.13 -8.76 13.75
CA LEU A 72 30.00 -8.76 12.81
C LEU A 72 28.93 -7.70 13.11
N GLY A 73 28.80 -7.26 14.36
CA GLY A 73 27.90 -6.17 14.75
C GLY A 73 28.36 -4.77 14.32
N LEU A 74 29.66 -4.57 14.09
CA LEU A 74 30.24 -3.29 13.65
C LEU A 74 30.27 -3.09 12.12
N ALA A 75 29.91 -4.12 11.34
CA ALA A 75 29.93 -4.05 9.87
C ALA A 75 28.58 -3.68 9.22
N PHE A 76 27.48 -3.61 10.01
CA PHE A 76 26.17 -3.14 9.55
C PHE A 76 25.86 -1.75 10.11
N ILE A 77 26.72 -0.78 9.79
CA ILE A 77 26.26 0.61 9.74
C ILE A 77 25.56 0.74 8.38
N GLU A 78 24.24 0.51 8.34
CA GLU A 78 23.43 1.03 7.24
C GLU A 78 23.57 2.56 7.29
N VAL A 79 24.48 3.09 6.45
CA VAL A 79 24.48 4.50 6.10
C VAL A 79 23.18 4.73 5.34
N GLY A 80 22.13 5.09 6.08
CA GLY A 80 20.97 5.74 5.51
C GLY A 80 21.46 7.05 4.91
N VAL A 81 21.68 7.05 3.60
CA VAL A 81 21.79 8.29 2.84
C VAL A 81 20.44 8.95 2.99
N ALA A 82 20.35 9.92 3.90
CA ALA A 82 19.24 10.85 3.93
C ALA A 82 19.18 11.48 2.54
N ASP A 83 18.06 11.27 1.86
CA ASP A 83 17.76 11.77 0.51
C ASP A 83 17.61 13.30 0.60
N GLU A 84 18.73 14.00 0.77
CA GLU A 84 18.77 15.45 0.74
C GLU A 84 18.60 15.87 -0.72
N LEU A 85 17.43 16.43 -1.02
CA LEU A 85 17.08 16.89 -2.37
C LEU A 85 18.16 17.87 -2.87
N SER A 86 18.84 17.55 -3.97
CA SER A 86 19.87 18.43 -4.50
C SER A 86 19.26 19.79 -4.89
N PRO A 87 20.00 20.92 -4.73
CA PRO A 87 19.51 22.23 -5.14
C PRO A 87 19.13 22.28 -6.63
N GLU A 88 19.88 21.58 -7.48
CA GLU A 88 19.60 21.48 -8.91
C GLU A 88 18.31 20.69 -9.19
N ALA A 89 18.11 19.57 -8.50
CA ALA A 89 16.91 18.75 -8.60
C ALA A 89 15.65 19.53 -8.18
N THR A 90 15.77 20.30 -7.10
CA THR A 90 14.72 21.20 -6.62
C THR A 90 14.42 22.31 -7.63
N ALA A 91 15.46 22.97 -8.15
CA ALA A 91 15.29 24.01 -9.17
C ALA A 91 14.65 23.47 -10.45
N PHE A 92 14.97 22.23 -10.84
CA PHE A 92 14.34 21.57 -11.99
C PHE A 92 12.83 21.38 -11.75
N ASN A 93 12.44 20.88 -10.58
CA ASN A 93 11.02 20.74 -10.22
C ASN A 93 10.27 22.08 -10.29
N GLU A 94 10.81 23.11 -9.62
CA GLU A 94 10.17 24.43 -9.54
C GLU A 94 10.09 25.14 -10.89
N SER A 95 11.08 24.96 -11.78
CA SER A 95 11.12 25.65 -13.08
C SER A 95 10.43 24.90 -14.22
N ARG A 96 10.41 23.55 -14.18
CA ARG A 96 9.92 22.73 -15.31
C ARG A 96 8.64 21.96 -15.01
N ILE A 97 8.46 21.49 -13.78
CA ILE A 97 7.39 20.55 -13.43
C ILE A 97 6.22 21.28 -12.77
N ARG A 98 6.50 22.01 -11.68
CA ARG A 98 5.48 22.69 -10.88
C ARG A 98 4.60 23.66 -11.69
N PRO A 99 5.13 24.49 -12.62
CA PRO A 99 4.29 25.38 -13.42
C PRO A 99 3.29 24.62 -14.29
N VAL A 100 3.66 23.44 -14.78
CA VAL A 100 2.77 22.59 -15.59
C VAL A 100 1.71 21.94 -14.72
N LEU A 101 2.10 21.42 -13.54
CA LEU A 101 1.13 20.85 -12.60
C LEU A 101 0.08 21.88 -12.18
N VAL A 102 0.52 23.11 -11.85
CA VAL A 102 -0.39 24.20 -11.47
C VAL A 102 -1.34 24.55 -12.61
N LYS A 103 -0.84 24.66 -13.84
CA LYS A 103 -1.62 25.11 -14.98
C LYS A 103 -2.57 24.04 -15.53
N GLU A 104 -2.11 22.81 -15.64
CA GLU A 104 -2.79 21.75 -16.41
C GLU A 104 -3.44 20.68 -15.52
N CYS A 105 -3.17 20.65 -14.22
CA CYS A 105 -3.60 19.56 -13.33
C CYS A 105 -4.39 20.02 -12.09
N TYR A 106 -4.10 21.20 -11.53
CA TYR A 106 -4.66 21.60 -10.24
C TYR A 106 -6.18 21.81 -10.27
N GLU A 107 -6.76 22.16 -11.41
CA GLU A 107 -8.21 22.37 -11.55
C GLU A 107 -9.03 21.17 -11.09
N CYS A 108 -8.52 19.94 -11.30
CA CYS A 108 -9.21 18.69 -10.99
C CYS A 108 -8.50 17.83 -9.92
N HIS A 109 -7.20 18.04 -9.68
CA HIS A 109 -6.38 17.18 -8.80
C HIS A 109 -5.69 17.96 -7.67
N SER A 110 -6.32 19.01 -7.13
CA SER A 110 -5.81 19.76 -5.97
C SER A 110 -6.82 19.82 -4.82
N ALA A 111 -6.41 20.27 -3.63
CA ALA A 111 -7.32 20.50 -2.50
C ALA A 111 -8.40 21.52 -2.83
N ASP A 112 -8.06 22.50 -3.67
CA ASP A 112 -8.94 23.61 -4.03
C ASP A 112 -9.84 23.27 -5.23
N ALA A 113 -9.69 22.08 -5.81
CA ALA A 113 -10.57 21.60 -6.88
C ALA A 113 -12.00 21.43 -6.38
N LYS A 114 -12.98 21.82 -7.20
CA LYS A 114 -14.42 21.64 -6.87
C LYS A 114 -14.77 20.16 -6.66
N THR A 115 -14.16 19.30 -7.46
CA THR A 115 -14.23 17.84 -7.36
C THR A 115 -12.81 17.31 -7.53
N ILE A 116 -12.36 16.48 -6.59
CA ILE A 116 -11.05 15.83 -6.67
C ILE A 116 -11.21 14.54 -7.47
N GLU A 117 -10.76 14.57 -8.72
CA GLU A 117 -10.89 13.43 -9.63
C GLU A 117 -10.01 12.25 -9.20
N ALA A 118 -10.55 11.04 -9.28
CA ALA A 118 -9.91 9.78 -8.90
C ALA A 118 -9.29 9.75 -7.48
N ARG A 119 -9.74 10.65 -6.58
CA ARG A 119 -9.13 10.89 -5.26
C ARG A 119 -7.61 11.12 -5.34
N PHE A 120 -7.15 11.71 -6.43
CA PHE A 120 -5.73 11.92 -6.72
C PHE A 120 -5.34 13.39 -6.51
N ARG A 121 -4.25 13.62 -5.77
CA ARG A 121 -3.76 14.94 -5.36
C ARG A 121 -2.35 15.17 -5.90
N VAL A 122 -2.19 16.16 -6.77
CA VAL A 122 -0.89 16.55 -7.38
C VAL A 122 -0.24 17.76 -6.69
N ASP A 123 -1.02 18.44 -5.85
CA ASP A 123 -0.65 19.63 -5.10
C ASP A 123 0.15 19.34 -3.83
N SER A 124 0.28 18.07 -3.45
CA SER A 124 1.17 17.59 -2.38
C SER A 124 2.18 16.56 -2.89
N ARG A 125 3.37 16.50 -2.28
CA ARG A 125 4.39 15.51 -2.61
C ARG A 125 3.91 14.08 -2.32
N SER A 126 3.31 13.88 -1.15
CA SER A 126 2.87 12.57 -0.68
C SER A 126 1.67 12.05 -1.49
N GLY A 127 0.70 12.91 -1.82
CA GLY A 127 -0.42 12.58 -2.70
C GLY A 127 0.04 12.21 -4.11
N LEU A 128 0.99 12.97 -4.66
CA LEU A 128 1.51 12.78 -6.02
C LEU A 128 2.23 11.42 -6.17
N ARG A 129 2.95 10.97 -5.13
CA ARG A 129 3.60 9.64 -5.12
C ARG A 129 2.60 8.51 -4.86
N ARG A 130 1.71 8.69 -3.88
CA ARG A 130 0.71 7.68 -3.48
C ARG A 130 -0.27 7.37 -4.60
N GLY A 131 -0.61 8.36 -5.43
CA GLY A 131 -1.65 8.23 -6.44
C GLY A 131 -3.06 8.19 -5.86
N GLY A 132 -4.02 7.84 -6.71
CA GLY A 132 -5.45 7.81 -6.39
C GLY A 132 -6.05 6.40 -6.42
N ASP A 133 -7.27 6.30 -6.93
CA ASP A 133 -8.05 5.05 -7.00
C ASP A 133 -7.36 3.93 -7.77
N SER A 134 -6.55 4.29 -8.76
CA SER A 134 -5.82 3.35 -9.61
C SER A 134 -4.45 2.93 -9.04
N GLY A 135 -4.13 3.34 -7.80
CA GLY A 135 -2.85 3.06 -7.13
C GLY A 135 -1.77 4.11 -7.42
N PRO A 136 -0.48 3.78 -7.18
CA PRO A 136 0.64 4.72 -7.28
C PRO A 136 0.74 5.42 -8.63
N ALA A 137 0.81 6.75 -8.61
CA ALA A 137 0.96 7.55 -9.82
C ALA A 137 2.43 7.65 -10.27
N ILE A 138 3.37 7.71 -9.31
CA ILE A 138 4.80 7.83 -9.56
C ILE A 138 5.54 6.70 -8.85
N VAL A 139 6.41 6.02 -9.61
CA VAL A 139 7.43 5.10 -9.10
C VAL A 139 8.79 5.80 -9.27
N PRO A 140 9.38 6.33 -8.18
CA PRO A 140 10.65 7.06 -8.25
C PRO A 140 11.75 6.25 -8.94
N GLY A 141 12.49 6.90 -9.83
CA GLY A 141 13.54 6.27 -10.64
C GLY A 141 13.03 5.46 -11.84
N LYS A 142 11.72 5.25 -11.96
CA LYS A 142 11.14 4.35 -12.97
C LYS A 142 10.00 5.02 -13.75
N PRO A 143 10.32 5.90 -14.72
CA PRO A 143 9.30 6.59 -15.51
C PRO A 143 8.39 5.62 -16.29
N GLY A 144 8.94 4.51 -16.82
CA GLY A 144 8.17 3.52 -17.57
C GLY A 144 7.24 2.64 -16.72
N GLU A 145 7.39 2.60 -15.40
CA GLU A 145 6.46 1.92 -14.48
C GLU A 145 5.47 2.93 -13.83
N SER A 146 5.62 4.22 -14.13
CA SER A 146 4.83 5.29 -13.51
C SER A 146 3.56 5.58 -14.31
N ARG A 147 2.40 5.39 -13.69
CA ARG A 147 1.08 5.66 -14.29
C ARG A 147 0.93 7.09 -14.79
N LEU A 148 1.55 8.07 -14.11
CA LEU A 148 1.53 9.47 -14.55
C LEU A 148 2.07 9.61 -15.98
N ILE A 149 3.18 8.94 -16.32
CA ILE A 149 3.74 9.01 -17.68
C ILE A 149 2.80 8.37 -18.69
N HIS A 150 2.17 7.25 -18.35
CA HIS A 150 1.19 6.61 -19.21
C HIS A 150 -0.01 7.51 -19.50
N ALA A 151 -0.52 8.21 -18.47
CA ALA A 151 -1.62 9.16 -18.59
C ALA A 151 -1.25 10.34 -19.49
N LEU A 152 -0.03 10.89 -19.35
CA LEU A 152 0.46 12.00 -20.18
C LEU A 152 0.77 11.59 -21.62
N LYS A 153 1.23 10.35 -21.83
CA LYS A 153 1.55 9.81 -23.17
C LYS A 153 0.35 9.25 -23.90
N TYR A 154 -0.78 9.08 -23.22
CA TYR A 154 -2.01 8.46 -23.75
C TYR A 154 -1.71 7.03 -24.17
N THR A 155 -1.04 6.30 -23.28
CA THR A 155 -0.62 4.92 -23.52
C THR A 155 -1.18 4.03 -22.44
N GLY A 156 -1.69 2.85 -22.83
CA GLY A 156 -2.23 1.86 -21.91
C GLY A 156 -3.75 1.97 -21.79
N ASN A 157 -4.44 0.87 -22.08
CA ASN A 157 -5.90 0.83 -22.16
C ASN A 157 -6.62 1.01 -20.82
N GLU A 158 -5.87 0.95 -19.70
CA GLU A 158 -6.39 1.02 -18.33
C GLU A 158 -6.03 2.34 -17.62
N VAL A 159 -5.47 3.31 -18.33
CA VAL A 159 -5.09 4.62 -17.79
C VAL A 159 -5.84 5.71 -18.54
N ALA A 160 -6.55 6.56 -17.80
CA ALA A 160 -7.25 7.70 -18.38
C ALA A 160 -6.24 8.68 -19.02
N GLU A 161 -6.58 9.19 -20.21
CA GLU A 161 -5.79 10.20 -20.90
C GLU A 161 -5.90 11.54 -20.17
N MET A 162 -4.75 12.16 -19.88
CA MET A 162 -4.67 13.42 -19.15
C MET A 162 -3.57 14.32 -19.73
N PRO A 163 -3.79 15.65 -19.85
CA PRO A 163 -4.99 16.40 -19.47
C PRO A 163 -6.19 16.27 -20.45
N PRO A 164 -7.44 16.42 -19.99
CA PRO A 164 -8.62 16.33 -20.86
C PRO A 164 -8.71 17.49 -21.88
N SER A 165 -8.04 18.60 -21.61
CA SER A 165 -7.93 19.77 -22.50
C SER A 165 -7.06 19.51 -23.74
N GLY A 166 -6.24 18.45 -23.73
CA GLY A 166 -5.36 18.09 -24.82
C GLY A 166 -4.00 17.61 -24.34
N LYS A 167 -3.33 16.83 -25.19
CA LYS A 167 -2.04 16.21 -24.87
C LYS A 167 -0.94 17.28 -24.74
N LEU A 168 -0.11 17.13 -23.72
CA LEU A 168 1.04 18.02 -23.50
C LEU A 168 2.07 17.90 -24.63
N ALA A 169 2.84 18.97 -24.82
CA ALA A 169 3.95 18.98 -25.76
C ALA A 169 4.98 17.86 -25.43
N PRO A 170 5.58 17.21 -26.43
CA PRO A 170 6.53 16.11 -26.21
C PRO A 170 7.69 16.49 -25.27
N GLU A 171 8.16 17.72 -25.33
CA GLU A 171 9.25 18.24 -24.50
C GLU A 171 8.84 18.35 -23.03
N VAL A 172 7.57 18.69 -22.77
CA VAL A 172 7.02 18.74 -21.41
C VAL A 172 6.94 17.34 -20.83
N ILE A 173 6.44 16.38 -21.62
CA ILE A 173 6.38 14.96 -21.21
C ILE A 173 7.79 14.44 -20.92
N ALA A 174 8.77 14.76 -21.76
CA ALA A 174 10.17 14.38 -21.55
C ALA A 174 10.74 14.96 -20.23
N ASN A 175 10.35 16.18 -19.85
CA ASN A 175 10.73 16.74 -18.54
C ASN A 175 10.14 15.94 -17.38
N PHE A 176 8.89 15.49 -17.46
CA PHE A 176 8.29 14.60 -16.46
C PHE A 176 9.02 13.26 -16.37
N GLU A 177 9.39 12.66 -17.50
CA GLU A 177 10.15 11.41 -17.51
C GLU A 177 11.51 11.58 -16.85
N LYS A 178 12.24 12.65 -17.19
CA LYS A 178 13.52 12.98 -16.56
C LYS A 178 13.35 13.22 -15.07
N TRP A 179 12.35 13.99 -14.67
CA TRP A 179 12.08 14.28 -13.26
C TRP A 179 11.79 13.02 -12.45
N ILE A 180 10.96 12.11 -12.97
CA ILE A 180 10.70 10.82 -12.30
C ILE A 180 11.96 9.96 -12.27
N ALA A 181 12.77 9.93 -13.33
CA ALA A 181 14.04 9.21 -13.36
C ALA A 181 15.03 9.72 -12.30
N MET A 182 14.99 11.02 -11.96
CA MET A 182 15.75 11.62 -10.86
C MET A 182 15.18 11.33 -9.47
N GLY A 183 14.11 10.54 -9.36
CA GLY A 183 13.44 10.22 -8.08
C GLY A 183 12.22 11.08 -7.77
N ALA A 184 11.74 11.89 -8.73
CA ALA A 184 10.66 12.86 -8.55
C ALA A 184 10.90 13.82 -7.35
N PRO A 185 12.03 14.56 -7.35
CA PRO A 185 12.39 15.49 -6.29
C PRO A 185 11.33 16.59 -6.15
N ASP A 186 10.82 16.79 -4.94
CA ASP A 186 9.77 17.77 -4.64
C ASP A 186 10.03 18.38 -3.24
N PRO A 187 10.29 19.69 -3.15
CA PRO A 187 10.61 20.36 -1.89
C PRO A 187 9.39 20.53 -0.97
N ARG A 188 8.16 20.30 -1.45
CA ARG A 188 6.95 20.40 -0.63
C ARG A 188 7.00 19.35 0.49
N THR A 189 6.76 19.82 1.71
CA THR A 189 6.73 18.97 2.93
C THR A 189 5.31 18.71 3.42
N ASP A 190 4.31 19.23 2.73
CA ASP A 190 2.91 19.06 3.08
C ASP A 190 2.50 17.59 2.91
N ASP A 191 2.03 17.00 4.00
CA ASP A 191 1.39 15.71 3.98
C ASP A 191 -0.06 15.87 3.52
N ASP A 192 -0.48 15.04 2.56
CA ASP A 192 -1.87 14.90 2.19
C ASP A 192 -2.46 13.73 2.99
N PRO A 193 -3.18 14.01 4.09
CA PRO A 193 -3.72 12.97 4.95
C PRO A 193 -4.67 12.09 4.13
N VAL A 194 -4.48 10.78 4.22
CA VAL A 194 -5.32 9.82 3.48
C VAL A 194 -6.74 9.90 4.03
N VAL A 195 -7.62 10.62 3.35
CA VAL A 195 -9.05 10.58 3.64
C VAL A 195 -9.62 9.31 3.02
N GLN A 196 -9.51 8.20 3.75
CA GLN A 196 -10.24 6.99 3.39
C GLN A 196 -11.73 7.26 3.57
N ALA A 197 -12.49 7.28 2.48
CA ALA A 197 -13.94 7.30 2.54
C ALA A 197 -14.40 6.02 3.25
N LYS A 198 -14.77 6.14 4.54
CA LYS A 198 -15.34 5.02 5.30
C LYS A 198 -16.81 4.91 4.92
N ILE A 199 -17.20 3.75 4.38
CA ILE A 199 -18.60 3.43 4.12
C ILE A 199 -19.25 3.06 5.45
N ASP A 200 -20.34 3.73 5.81
CA ASP A 200 -21.21 3.30 6.90
C ASP A 200 -22.06 2.11 6.42
N PHE A 201 -21.62 0.90 6.74
CA PHE A 201 -22.32 -0.33 6.38
C PHE A 201 -23.67 -0.50 7.11
N ALA A 202 -23.92 0.21 8.21
CA ALA A 202 -25.23 0.20 8.85
C ALA A 202 -26.23 0.99 7.99
N LYS A 203 -25.87 2.21 7.62
CA LYS A 203 -26.68 3.06 6.74
C LYS A 203 -26.83 2.48 5.33
N ALA A 204 -25.78 1.88 4.77
CA ALA A 204 -25.84 1.25 3.46
C ALA A 204 -26.91 0.13 3.39
N ARG A 205 -27.12 -0.63 4.46
CA ARG A 205 -28.15 -1.70 4.53
C ARG A 205 -29.59 -1.18 4.50
N GLU A 206 -29.81 0.11 4.74
CA GLU A 206 -31.13 0.73 4.67
C GLU A 206 -31.55 1.09 3.23
N PHE A 207 -30.61 1.09 2.28
CA PHE A 207 -30.91 1.39 0.89
C PHE A 207 -31.81 0.32 0.27
N TRP A 208 -32.73 0.73 -0.62
CA TRP A 208 -33.83 -0.11 -1.11
C TRP A 208 -33.38 -1.45 -1.71
N SER A 209 -32.20 -1.50 -2.35
CA SER A 209 -31.66 -2.70 -3.01
C SER A 209 -31.16 -3.76 -2.02
N PHE A 210 -30.79 -3.34 -0.81
CA PHE A 210 -30.36 -4.24 0.27
C PHE A 210 -31.51 -4.64 1.21
N ARG A 211 -32.70 -4.03 1.03
CA ARG A 211 -33.91 -4.42 1.76
C ARG A 211 -34.65 -5.49 0.98
N ARG A 212 -35.08 -6.55 1.67
CA ARG A 212 -35.89 -7.61 1.06
C ARG A 212 -37.19 -7.01 0.47
N PRO A 213 -37.49 -7.22 -0.82
CA PRO A 213 -38.71 -6.71 -1.43
C PRO A 213 -39.95 -7.18 -0.66
N ARG A 214 -40.83 -6.24 -0.32
CA ARG A 214 -42.13 -6.53 0.29
C ARG A 214 -43.14 -6.83 -0.82
N ARG A 215 -43.84 -7.95 -0.72
CA ARG A 215 -44.99 -8.22 -1.58
C ARG A 215 -46.17 -7.40 -1.04
N TYR A 216 -46.69 -6.50 -1.86
CA TYR A 216 -47.94 -5.79 -1.59
C TYR A 216 -49.10 -6.54 -2.25
N ALA A 217 -50.29 -6.46 -1.65
CA ALA A 217 -51.49 -6.98 -2.29
C ALA A 217 -51.75 -6.20 -3.58
N MET A 218 -52.13 -6.90 -4.65
CA MET A 218 -52.46 -6.24 -5.91
C MET A 218 -53.69 -5.35 -5.71
N PRO A 219 -53.70 -4.11 -6.24
CA PRO A 219 -54.88 -3.27 -6.20
C PRO A 219 -56.01 -3.90 -7.00
N THR A 220 -57.25 -3.77 -6.52
CA THR A 220 -58.43 -4.21 -7.26
C THR A 220 -58.66 -3.28 -8.44
N VAL A 221 -58.50 -3.80 -9.66
CA VAL A 221 -58.77 -3.03 -10.89
C VAL A 221 -60.29 -2.93 -11.07
N GLN A 222 -60.83 -1.71 -11.11
CA GLN A 222 -62.19 -1.47 -11.57
C GLN A 222 -62.17 -1.31 -13.10
N GLN A 223 -62.98 -2.08 -13.81
CA GLN A 223 -63.17 -1.87 -15.25
C GLN A 223 -64.17 -0.73 -15.46
N SER A 224 -63.78 0.23 -16.29
CA SER A 224 -64.59 1.39 -16.70
C SER A 224 -65.63 1.01 -17.75
#